data_AF-A0A1H8Q8X2-F1
#
_entry.id   AF-A0A1H8Q8X2-F1
#
_cell.length_a   1.000
_cell.length_b   1.000
_cell.length_c   1.000
_cell.angle_alpha   90.00
_cell.angle_beta   90.00
_cell.angle_gamma   90.00
#
_symmetry.space_group_name_H-M   'P 1'
#
loop_
_entity.id
_entity.type
_entity.pdbx_description
1 polymer ?
#
loop_
_entity_poly.entity_id
_entity_poly.type
_entity_poly.pdbx_seq_one_letter_code
_entity_poly.pdbx_strand_id
1 'polypeptide(L)'
;MRKYTLLLLLAALLLPAVAHALDDSEALLEEAQTLRSDGDLDGAADLLDDTLEQLSPDDPFYQSLHLERHFHLRMARIRAQLAEDDVAGARQTHTEVRRFLRGHPQRSRFMSDVDRYDLVIRARER
;
A
#
# COMPACT_ATOMS: atom_id res chain seq x y z
N MET A 1 18.97 25.90 -42.51
CA MET A 1 18.52 25.76 -41.11
C MET A 1 17.34 24.78 -41.02
N ARG A 2 17.58 23.47 -41.03
CA ARG A 2 16.53 22.44 -40.90
C ARG A 2 17.10 21.21 -40.17
N LYS A 3 17.14 21.24 -38.83
CA LYS A 3 17.61 20.10 -38.01
C LYS A 3 16.81 19.82 -36.71
N TYR A 4 15.70 20.52 -36.44
CA TYR A 4 14.97 20.37 -35.16
C TYR A 4 13.67 19.56 -35.23
N THR A 5 13.26 19.08 -36.41
CA THR A 5 11.96 18.41 -36.56
C THR A 5 11.95 16.94 -36.12
N LEU A 6 13.10 16.37 -35.76
CA LEU A 6 13.21 14.94 -35.39
C LEU A 6 13.13 14.65 -33.88
N LEU A 7 13.10 15.68 -33.03
CA LEU A 7 13.01 15.53 -31.57
C LEU A 7 11.57 15.54 -31.03
N LEU A 8 10.58 15.90 -31.86
CA LEU A 8 9.16 15.95 -31.45
C LEU A 8 8.38 14.66 -31.71
N LEU A 9 8.90 13.77 -32.56
CA LEU A 9 8.22 12.50 -32.87
C LEU A 9 8.50 11.38 -31.85
N LEU A 10 9.59 11.49 -31.07
CA LEU A 10 9.91 10.48 -30.03
C LEU A 10 9.09 10.70 -28.74
N ALA A 11 8.66 11.94 -28.47
CA ALA A 11 7.83 12.25 -27.30
C ALA A 11 6.37 11.75 -27.46
N ALA A 12 5.86 11.67 -28.69
CA ALA A 12 4.47 11.29 -28.95
C ALA A 12 4.19 9.79 -28.75
N LEU A 13 5.21 8.92 -28.81
CA LEU A 13 5.05 7.47 -28.66
C LEU A 13 5.21 6.97 -27.22
N LEU A 14 5.78 7.78 -26.32
CA LEU A 14 5.97 7.42 -24.91
C LEU A 14 4.82 7.91 -24.01
N LEU A 15 4.07 8.93 -24.43
CA LEU A 15 2.95 9.49 -23.67
C LEU A 15 1.77 8.53 -23.44
N PRO A 16 1.31 7.71 -24.42
CA PRO A 16 0.15 6.86 -24.23
C PRO A 16 0.45 5.65 -23.31
N ALA A 17 1.65 5.07 -23.42
CA ALA A 17 2.06 3.93 -22.61
C ALA A 17 2.23 4.32 -21.13
N VAL A 18 2.78 5.50 -20.86
CA VAL A 18 2.89 6.04 -19.50
C VAL A 18 1.51 6.38 -18.95
N ALA A 19 0.60 6.96 -19.75
CA ALA A 19 -0.76 7.26 -19.29
C ALA A 19 -1.57 6.00 -18.94
N HIS A 20 -1.46 4.92 -19.72
CA HIS A 20 -2.15 3.66 -19.43
C HIS A 20 -1.61 2.99 -18.16
N ALA A 21 -0.28 2.95 -17.98
CA ALA A 21 0.34 2.39 -16.79
C ALA A 21 -0.03 3.16 -15.50
N LEU A 22 -0.25 4.47 -15.60
CA LEU A 22 -0.72 5.30 -14.49
C LEU A 22 -2.20 5.01 -14.13
N ASP A 23 -3.08 4.87 -15.14
CA ASP A 23 -4.49 4.49 -14.93
C ASP A 23 -4.59 3.10 -14.25
N ASP A 24 -3.79 2.13 -14.71
CA ASP A 24 -3.78 0.78 -14.15
C ASP A 24 -3.30 0.78 -12.69
N SER A 25 -2.26 1.56 -12.38
CA SER A 25 -1.70 1.66 -11.02
C SER A 25 -2.65 2.35 -10.04
N GLU A 26 -3.38 3.36 -10.50
CA GLU A 26 -4.41 4.04 -9.70
C GLU A 26 -5.59 3.10 -9.42
N ALA A 27 -6.08 2.37 -10.43
CA ALA A 27 -7.14 1.40 -10.26
C ALA A 27 -6.77 0.26 -9.29
N LEU A 28 -5.54 -0.26 -9.39
CA LEU A 28 -5.03 -1.31 -8.48
C LEU A 28 -4.90 -0.80 -7.04
N LEU A 29 -4.49 0.46 -6.88
CA LEU A 29 -4.45 1.11 -5.56
C LEU A 29 -5.85 1.23 -4.96
N GLU A 30 -6.85 1.62 -5.75
CA GLU A 30 -8.25 1.71 -5.30
C GLU A 30 -8.84 0.33 -4.97
N GLU A 31 -8.54 -0.68 -5.77
CA GLU A 31 -8.98 -2.06 -5.54
C GLU A 31 -8.40 -2.63 -4.23
N ALA A 32 -7.09 -2.45 -3.99
CA ALA A 32 -6.47 -2.86 -2.74
C ALA A 32 -7.08 -2.16 -1.51
N GLN A 33 -7.41 -0.86 -1.63
CA GLN A 33 -8.08 -0.12 -0.56
C GLN A 33 -9.52 -0.61 -0.32
N THR A 34 -10.20 -1.07 -1.36
CA THR A 34 -11.52 -1.70 -1.28
C THR A 34 -11.42 -3.02 -0.53
N LEU A 35 -10.51 -3.91 -0.94
CA LEU A 35 -10.24 -5.19 -0.26
C LEU A 35 -9.92 -5.00 1.23
N ARG A 36 -9.07 -4.03 1.57
CA ARG A 36 -8.83 -3.66 2.99
C ARG A 36 -10.13 -3.30 3.71
N SER A 37 -10.96 -2.46 3.09
CA SER A 37 -12.19 -1.95 3.70
C SER A 37 -13.18 -3.08 3.97
N ASP A 38 -13.20 -4.09 3.10
CA ASP A 38 -13.96 -5.33 3.26
C ASP A 38 -13.33 -6.31 4.28
N GLY A 39 -12.13 -5.98 4.76
CA GLY A 39 -11.39 -6.77 5.74
C GLY A 39 -10.48 -7.83 5.13
N ASP A 40 -10.37 -7.91 3.81
CA ASP A 40 -9.46 -8.82 3.11
C ASP A 40 -8.05 -8.21 2.98
N LEU A 41 -7.34 -8.19 4.11
CA LEU A 41 -5.98 -7.64 4.20
C LEU A 41 -4.93 -8.48 3.47
N ASP A 42 -5.14 -9.80 3.38
CA ASP A 42 -4.22 -10.72 2.71
C ASP A 42 -4.38 -10.57 1.19
N GLY A 43 -5.62 -10.60 0.67
CA GLY A 43 -5.90 -10.35 -0.74
C GLY A 43 -5.45 -8.97 -1.20
N ALA A 44 -5.63 -7.93 -0.37
CA ALA A 44 -5.12 -6.59 -0.66
C ALA A 44 -3.58 -6.55 -0.75
N ALA A 45 -2.88 -7.33 0.08
CA ALA A 45 -1.42 -7.38 0.05
C ALA A 45 -0.90 -8.16 -1.17
N ASP A 46 -1.53 -9.29 -1.50
CA ASP A 46 -1.17 -10.14 -2.64
C ASP A 46 -1.34 -9.38 -3.96
N LEU A 47 -2.48 -8.68 -4.14
CA LEU A 47 -2.72 -7.83 -5.31
C LEU A 47 -1.60 -6.79 -5.51
N LEU A 48 -1.16 -6.17 -4.42
CA LEU A 48 -0.11 -5.16 -4.47
C LEU A 48 1.28 -5.76 -4.66
N ASP A 49 1.54 -6.98 -4.18
CA ASP A 49 2.81 -7.67 -4.42
C ASP A 49 2.97 -7.97 -5.92
N ASP A 50 1.96 -8.57 -6.55
CA ASP A 50 1.97 -8.88 -7.99
C ASP A 50 2.15 -7.60 -8.84
N THR A 51 1.56 -6.50 -8.38
CA THR A 51 1.67 -5.19 -9.04
C THR A 51 3.08 -4.62 -8.90
N LEU A 52 3.64 -4.61 -7.69
CA LEU A 52 4.96 -4.05 -7.41
C LEU A 52 6.11 -4.81 -8.08
N GLU A 53 5.95 -6.11 -8.34
CA GLU A 53 6.92 -6.91 -9.09
C GLU A 53 7.05 -6.47 -10.55
N GLN A 54 5.96 -5.94 -11.12
CA GLN A 54 5.88 -5.52 -12.52
C GLN A 54 6.16 -4.02 -12.69
N LEU A 55 6.07 -3.25 -11.61
CA LEU A 55 6.17 -1.79 -11.62
C LEU A 55 7.62 -1.32 -11.46
N SER A 56 8.02 -0.32 -12.25
CA SER A 56 9.32 0.34 -12.07
C SER A 56 9.36 1.11 -10.74
N PRO A 57 10.48 1.10 -9.99
CA PRO A 57 10.65 1.96 -8.81
C PRO A 57 10.52 3.46 -9.08
N ASP A 58 10.70 3.88 -10.33
CA ASP A 58 10.54 5.27 -10.78
C ASP A 58 9.07 5.63 -11.06
N ASP A 59 8.14 4.67 -10.99
CA ASP A 59 6.72 4.93 -11.17
C ASP A 59 6.18 5.87 -10.07
N PRO A 60 5.40 6.91 -10.43
CA PRO A 60 4.84 7.85 -9.46
C PRO A 60 4.02 7.21 -8.33
N PHE A 61 3.40 6.06 -8.57
CA PHE A 61 2.58 5.33 -7.61
C PHE A 61 3.37 4.27 -6.84
N TYR A 62 4.58 3.91 -7.26
CA TYR A 62 5.38 2.86 -6.62
C TYR A 62 5.48 3.03 -5.10
N GLN A 63 5.78 4.24 -4.64
CA GLN A 63 5.89 4.54 -3.20
C GLN A 63 4.55 4.40 -2.47
N SER A 64 3.44 4.77 -3.11
CA SER A 64 2.10 4.66 -2.51
C SER A 64 1.63 3.21 -2.44
N LEU A 65 1.84 2.42 -3.50
CA LEU A 65 1.53 1.00 -3.55
C LEU A 65 2.38 0.21 -2.53
N HIS A 66 3.69 0.50 -2.47
CA HIS A 66 4.60 -0.11 -1.50
C HIS A 66 4.19 0.22 -0.05
N LEU A 67 3.76 1.45 0.22
CA LEU A 67 3.24 1.84 1.53
C LEU A 67 1.98 1.05 1.92
N GLU A 68 0.98 0.99 1.05
CA GLU A 68 -0.27 0.24 1.29
C GLU A 68 0.02 -1.24 1.53
N ARG A 69 0.85 -1.86 0.69
CA ARG A 69 1.25 -3.27 0.80
C ARG A 69 1.87 -3.58 2.16
N HIS A 70 2.85 -2.77 2.56
CA HIS A 70 3.54 -2.95 3.85
C HIS A 70 2.63 -2.68 5.05
N PHE A 71 1.64 -1.81 4.90
CA PHE A 71 0.61 -1.60 5.90
C PHE A 71 -0.30 -2.82 6.00
N HIS A 72 -0.87 -3.30 4.90
CA HIS A 72 -1.80 -4.44 4.87
C HIS A 72 -1.19 -5.70 5.47
N LEU A 73 0.04 -6.06 5.09
CA LEU A 73 0.72 -7.23 5.65
C LEU A 73 0.90 -7.18 7.16
N ARG A 74 1.22 -5.99 7.71
CA ARG A 74 1.38 -5.85 9.15
C ARG A 74 0.04 -5.89 9.87
N MET A 75 -1.01 -5.32 9.28
CA MET A 75 -2.36 -5.42 9.84
C MET A 75 -2.90 -6.85 9.77
N ALA A 76 -2.65 -7.57 8.67
CA ALA A 76 -2.99 -8.98 8.52
C ALA A 76 -2.27 -9.84 9.58
N ARG A 77 -0.98 -9.56 9.81
CA ARG A 77 -0.22 -10.20 10.89
C ARG A 77 -0.83 -9.94 12.27
N ILE A 78 -1.23 -8.71 12.59
CA ILE A 78 -1.93 -8.42 13.86
C ILE A 78 -3.21 -9.25 13.97
N ARG A 79 -3.99 -9.34 12.89
CA ARG A 79 -5.22 -10.15 12.84
C ARG A 79 -4.95 -11.63 13.10
N ALA A 80 -3.95 -12.21 12.45
CA ALA A 80 -3.55 -13.60 12.62
C ALA A 80 -3.08 -13.88 14.07
N GLN A 81 -2.21 -13.03 14.62
CA GLN A 81 -1.74 -13.14 16.00
C GLN A 81 -2.89 -13.07 17.00
N LEU A 82 -3.85 -12.17 16.80
CA LEU A 82 -5.06 -12.11 17.63
C LEU A 82 -5.96 -13.34 17.46
N ALA A 83 -6.04 -13.95 16.27
CA ALA A 83 -6.79 -15.20 16.08
C ALA A 83 -6.15 -16.38 16.84
N GLU A 84 -4.82 -16.36 16.96
CA GLU A 84 -4.02 -17.35 17.69
C GLU A 84 -3.86 -17.04 19.20
N ASP A 85 -4.52 -15.98 19.67
CA ASP A 85 -4.41 -15.44 21.04
C ASP A 85 -2.98 -14.99 21.45
N ASP A 86 -2.10 -14.77 20.47
CA ASP A 86 -0.80 -14.13 20.64
C ASP A 86 -0.96 -12.61 20.80
N VAL A 87 -1.49 -12.19 21.95
CA VAL A 87 -1.73 -10.78 22.28
C VAL A 87 -0.42 -9.98 22.35
N ALA A 88 0.65 -10.60 22.86
CA ALA A 88 1.97 -9.96 22.99
C ALA A 88 2.60 -9.69 21.62
N GLY A 89 2.53 -10.65 20.69
CA GLY A 89 2.97 -10.47 19.32
C GLY A 89 2.12 -9.44 18.58
N ALA A 90 0.79 -9.47 18.75
CA ALA A 90 -0.10 -8.45 18.17
C ALA A 90 0.26 -7.04 18.65
N ARG A 91 0.57 -6.86 19.94
CA ARG A 91 1.03 -5.60 20.53
C ARG A 91 2.37 -5.14 19.93
N GLN A 92 3.31 -6.06 19.75
CA GLN A 92 4.59 -5.76 19.10
C GLN A 92 4.37 -5.30 17.66
N THR A 93 3.64 -6.08 16.85
CA THR A 93 3.36 -5.75 15.44
C THR A 93 2.62 -4.41 15.31
N HIS A 94 1.65 -4.12 16.18
CA HIS A 94 0.98 -2.82 16.22
C HIS A 94 1.97 -1.67 16.48
N THR A 95 2.92 -1.86 17.39
CA THR A 95 3.98 -0.86 17.65
C THR A 95 4.87 -0.66 16.43
N GLU A 96 5.18 -1.73 15.69
CA GLU A 96 5.91 -1.66 14.43
C GLU A 96 5.15 -0.89 13.35
N VAL A 97 3.83 -1.10 13.21
CA VAL A 97 2.98 -0.32 12.28
C VAL A 97 3.04 1.17 12.63
N ARG A 98 2.88 1.53 13.91
CA ARG A 98 2.96 2.93 14.34
C ARG A 98 4.34 3.55 14.10
N ARG A 99 5.41 2.77 14.21
CA ARG A 99 6.77 3.21 13.89
C ARG A 99 6.94 3.41 12.39
N PHE A 100 6.46 2.46 11.59
CA PHE A 100 6.51 2.50 10.13
C PHE A 100 5.78 3.73 9.56
N LEU A 101 4.60 4.05 10.09
CA LEU A 101 3.81 5.22 9.65
C LEU A 101 4.32 6.56 10.20
N ARG A 102 5.30 6.56 11.12
CA ARG A 102 5.77 7.79 11.77
C ARG A 102 6.49 8.67 10.75
N GLY A 103 6.01 9.90 10.59
CA GLY A 103 6.59 10.88 9.66
C GLY A 103 6.15 10.71 8.21
N HIS A 104 5.33 9.70 7.90
CA HIS A 104 4.80 9.54 6.55
C HIS A 104 3.72 10.59 6.24
N PRO A 105 3.77 11.32 5.11
CA PRO A 105 2.79 12.35 4.77
C PRO A 105 1.35 11.84 4.73
N GLN A 106 1.17 10.60 4.29
CA GLN A 106 -0.14 9.97 4.13
C GLN A 106 -0.63 9.22 5.38
N ARG A 107 0.06 9.32 6.53
CA ARG A 107 -0.24 8.47 7.71
C ARG A 107 -1.70 8.53 8.16
N SER A 108 -2.36 9.68 8.00
CA SER A 108 -3.71 9.93 8.49
C SER A 108 -4.74 8.97 7.92
N ARG A 109 -4.54 8.45 6.69
CA ARG A 109 -5.47 7.48 6.08
C ARG A 109 -5.52 6.14 6.80
N PHE A 110 -4.42 5.78 7.49
CA PHE A 110 -4.25 4.46 8.10
C PHE A 110 -4.58 4.45 9.60
N MET A 111 -4.47 5.60 10.26
CA MET A 111 -4.51 5.67 11.73
C MET A 111 -5.82 5.16 12.33
N SER A 112 -6.96 5.36 11.65
CA SER A 112 -8.26 4.86 12.11
C SER A 112 -8.26 3.34 12.31
N ASP A 113 -7.68 2.59 11.37
CA ASP A 113 -7.61 1.13 11.46
C ASP A 113 -6.61 0.68 12.52
N VAL A 114 -5.47 1.37 12.60
CA VAL A 114 -4.45 1.12 13.64
C VAL A 114 -5.05 1.29 15.05
N ASP A 115 -5.77 2.39 15.27
CA ASP A 115 -6.40 2.70 16.55
C ASP A 115 -7.53 1.70 16.88
N ARG A 116 -8.27 1.22 15.87
CA ARG A 116 -9.28 0.15 16.05
C ARG A 116 -8.65 -1.12 16.59
N TYR A 117 -7.52 -1.56 16.04
CA TYR A 117 -6.81 -2.75 16.53
C TYR A 117 -6.16 -2.52 17.91
N ASP A 118 -5.67 -1.32 18.22
CA ASP A 118 -5.18 -1.00 19.58
C ASP A 118 -6.26 -1.26 20.65
N LEU A 119 -7.51 -0.88 20.37
CA LEU A 119 -8.64 -1.14 21.28
C LEU A 119 -8.87 -2.64 21.49
N VAL A 120 -8.83 -3.43 20.41
CA VAL A 120 -9.01 -4.90 20.49
C VAL A 120 -7.88 -5.53 21.29
N ILE A 121 -6.62 -5.15 21.05
CA ILE A 121 -5.47 -5.65 21.79
C ILE A 121 -5.61 -5.33 23.29
N ARG A 122 -5.93 -4.07 23.64
CA ARG A 122 -6.13 -3.65 25.04
C ARG A 122 -7.28 -4.35 25.74
N ALA A 123 -8.31 -4.76 25.00
CA ALA A 123 -9.42 -5.50 25.56
C ALA A 123 -9.00 -6.93 25.96
N ARG A 124 -8.06 -7.53 25.22
CA ARG A 124 -7.54 -8.88 25.48
C ARG A 124 -6.37 -8.93 26.47
N GLU A 125 -5.68 -7.80 26.68
CA GLU A 125 -4.61 -7.69 27.70
C GLU A 125 -5.14 -7.67 29.15
N ARG A 126 -6.46 -7.52 29.35
CA ARG A 126 -7.11 -7.47 30.67
C ARG A 126 -7.53 -8.85 31.14
#